data_AF-A0A2V5XU91-F1
#
_entry.id   AF-A0A2V5XU91-F1
#
_cell.length_a   1.000
_cell.length_b   1.000
_cell.length_c   1.000
_cell.angle_alpha   90.00
_cell.angle_beta   90.00
_cell.angle_gamma   90.00
#
_symmetry.space_group_name_H-M   'P 1'
#
loop_
_entity.id
_entity.type
_entity.pdbx_description
1 polymer ?
#
loop_
_entity_poly.entity_id
_entity_poly.type
_entity_poly.pdbx_seq_one_letter_code
_entity_poly.pdbx_strand_id
1 'polypeptide(L)'
;MKAENNKTKRRLTFHWGIAAAATIVLAVLVGWASSWSTGPSYGGRYGEAWLRDVFAPNGAGTSQTSAIATFNQMGTNGIAFLVESLDRRETDWIRFYRVAYGKLPQSLRRRVRQPIPADTLANAASLVLLNVRDDSPEKSVPRLVRLLGAPNPRTRLYAAGVIQHYALNYSKFSFAPFRPELVRALADTNDWIRIDIALALENAKLGGPELLPAVKPALTNSDPVIRNAAQVITRQLEAANKAAPPNHGP
;
A
#
# COMPACT_ATOMS: atom_id res chain seq x y z
N MET A 1 33.53 -57.40 -2.70
CA MET A 1 33.84 -55.95 -2.97
C MET A 1 33.06 -55.31 -4.13
N LYS A 2 32.45 -56.04 -5.09
CA LYS A 2 31.72 -55.42 -6.23
C LYS A 2 30.33 -54.85 -5.91
N ALA A 3 29.63 -55.40 -4.91
CA ALA A 3 28.25 -55.01 -4.56
C ALA A 3 28.16 -53.70 -3.76
N GLU A 4 29.17 -53.38 -2.97
CA GLU A 4 29.21 -52.19 -2.11
C GLU A 4 29.43 -50.91 -2.95
N ASN A 5 30.30 -50.98 -3.95
CA ASN A 5 30.58 -49.87 -4.88
C ASN A 5 29.34 -49.44 -5.71
N ASN A 6 28.44 -50.38 -6.02
CA ASN A 6 27.24 -50.08 -6.82
C ASN A 6 26.15 -49.36 -5.97
N LYS A 7 26.02 -49.71 -4.69
CA LYS A 7 25.11 -48.98 -3.77
C LYS A 7 25.58 -47.54 -3.54
N THR A 8 26.88 -47.31 -3.39
CA THR A 8 27.45 -45.98 -3.16
C THR A 8 27.31 -45.09 -4.40
N LYS A 9 27.57 -45.63 -5.61
CA LYS A 9 27.34 -44.92 -6.88
C LYS A 9 25.87 -44.56 -7.09
N ARG A 10 24.95 -45.48 -6.81
CA ARG A 10 23.50 -45.27 -6.99
C ARG A 10 22.91 -44.28 -5.99
N ARG A 11 23.45 -44.23 -4.77
CA ARG A 11 23.16 -43.15 -3.81
C ARG A 11 23.72 -41.82 -4.32
N LEU A 12 24.97 -41.77 -4.79
CA LEU A 12 25.55 -40.54 -5.33
C LEU A 12 24.72 -39.99 -6.50
N THR A 13 24.39 -40.81 -7.50
CA THR A 13 23.60 -40.39 -8.66
C THR A 13 22.19 -39.93 -8.30
N PHE A 14 21.59 -40.51 -7.25
CA PHE A 14 20.29 -40.06 -6.73
C PHE A 14 20.38 -38.68 -6.05
N HIS A 15 21.44 -38.42 -5.27
CA HIS A 15 21.67 -37.11 -4.65
C HIS A 15 21.99 -36.03 -5.70
N TRP A 16 22.77 -36.36 -6.73
CA TRP A 16 23.02 -35.46 -7.87
C TRP A 16 21.76 -35.21 -8.69
N GLY A 17 20.89 -36.21 -8.86
CA GLY A 17 19.58 -36.05 -9.51
C GLY A 17 18.64 -35.13 -8.74
N ILE A 18 18.56 -35.26 -7.40
CA ILE A 18 17.78 -34.36 -6.54
C ILE A 18 18.36 -32.94 -6.57
N ALA A 19 19.68 -32.80 -6.51
CA ALA A 19 20.35 -31.50 -6.59
C ALA A 19 20.10 -30.82 -7.94
N ALA A 20 20.20 -31.55 -9.06
CA ALA A 20 19.90 -31.04 -10.40
C ALA A 20 18.43 -30.62 -10.53
N ALA A 21 17.49 -31.44 -10.04
CA ALA A 21 16.07 -31.11 -10.04
C ALA A 21 15.77 -29.87 -9.18
N ALA A 22 16.37 -29.75 -7.99
CA ALA A 22 16.23 -28.57 -7.13
C ALA A 22 16.81 -27.32 -7.79
N THR A 23 17.90 -27.45 -8.56
CA THR A 23 18.53 -26.35 -9.29
C THR A 23 17.69 -25.91 -10.49
N ILE A 24 17.09 -26.85 -11.22
CA ILE A 24 16.17 -26.56 -12.33
C ILE A 24 14.90 -25.92 -11.80
N VAL A 25 14.31 -26.45 -10.72
CA VAL A 25 13.16 -25.84 -10.05
C VAL A 25 13.52 -24.43 -9.58
N LEU A 26 14.67 -24.23 -8.93
CA LEU A 26 15.11 -22.90 -8.52
C LEU A 26 15.35 -21.96 -9.72
N ALA A 27 15.92 -22.44 -10.82
CA ALA A 27 16.16 -21.65 -12.03
C ALA A 27 14.85 -21.28 -12.75
N VAL A 28 13.89 -22.22 -12.83
CA VAL A 28 12.54 -21.96 -13.34
C VAL A 28 11.82 -20.98 -12.42
N LEU A 29 11.94 -21.12 -11.12
CA LEU A 29 11.33 -20.21 -10.14
C LEU A 29 11.97 -18.81 -10.17
N VAL A 30 13.28 -18.70 -10.36
CA VAL A 30 13.99 -17.42 -10.52
C VAL A 30 13.66 -16.77 -11.86
N GLY A 31 13.62 -17.55 -12.95
CA GLY A 31 13.20 -17.09 -14.27
C GLY A 31 11.76 -16.60 -14.27
N TRP A 32 10.85 -17.37 -13.66
CA TRP A 32 9.44 -17.03 -13.54
C TRP A 32 9.18 -15.85 -12.58
N ALA A 33 9.94 -15.74 -11.48
CA ALA A 33 9.90 -14.57 -10.61
C ALA A 33 10.48 -13.32 -11.28
N SER A 34 11.47 -13.46 -12.18
CA SER A 34 12.02 -12.35 -12.95
C SER A 34 11.08 -11.83 -14.04
N SER A 35 10.16 -12.67 -14.54
CA SER A 35 9.08 -12.25 -15.44
C SER A 35 7.91 -11.54 -14.73
N TRP A 36 7.91 -11.48 -13.39
CA TRP A 36 6.85 -10.83 -12.61
C TRP A 36 7.13 -9.38 -12.19
N SER A 37 8.28 -8.82 -12.57
CA SER A 37 8.50 -7.37 -12.40
C SER A 37 7.84 -6.59 -13.55
N THR A 38 6.52 -6.67 -13.66
CA THR A 38 5.72 -5.93 -14.66
C THR A 38 5.37 -4.51 -14.23
N GLY A 39 6.12 -3.95 -13.28
CA GLY A 39 5.95 -2.58 -12.81
C GLY A 39 6.76 -1.57 -13.63
N PRO A 40 6.46 -0.27 -13.51
CA PRO A 40 7.24 0.78 -14.15
C PRO A 40 8.72 0.66 -13.72
N SER A 41 9.62 0.84 -14.69
CA SER A 41 11.06 0.82 -14.46
C SER A 41 11.65 2.20 -14.74
N TYR A 42 12.60 2.62 -13.92
CA TYR A 42 13.36 3.83 -14.13
C TYR A 42 14.84 3.58 -13.80
N GLY A 43 15.74 4.03 -14.68
CA GLY A 43 17.18 3.85 -14.49
C GLY A 43 17.62 2.38 -14.36
N GLY A 44 16.97 1.46 -15.08
CA GLY A 44 17.26 0.02 -15.01
C GLY A 44 16.75 -0.70 -13.75
N ARG A 45 16.00 0.00 -12.89
CA ARG A 45 15.43 -0.55 -11.64
C ARG A 45 13.90 -0.46 -11.64
N TYR A 46 13.25 -1.56 -11.28
CA TYR A 46 11.78 -1.66 -11.18
C TYR A 46 11.23 -0.94 -9.94
N GLY A 47 10.01 -0.40 -10.02
CA GLY A 47 9.32 0.28 -8.92
C GLY A 47 9.28 -0.54 -7.61
N GLU A 48 9.04 -1.85 -7.70
CA GLU A 48 9.06 -2.74 -6.53
C GLU A 48 10.41 -2.76 -5.80
N ALA A 49 11.52 -2.67 -6.56
CA ALA A 49 12.84 -2.61 -5.95
C ALA A 49 13.05 -1.29 -5.20
N TRP A 50 12.50 -0.17 -5.69
CA TRP A 50 12.55 1.12 -4.98
C TRP A 50 11.73 1.08 -3.69
N LEU A 51 10.54 0.47 -3.73
CA LEU A 51 9.70 0.31 -2.54
C LEU A 51 10.32 -0.59 -1.47
N ARG A 52 11.06 -1.64 -1.88
CA ARG A 52 11.78 -2.54 -0.96
C ARG A 52 12.72 -1.80 -0.02
N ASP A 53 13.40 -0.79 -0.55
CA ASP A 53 14.51 -0.15 0.16
C ASP A 53 14.04 1.04 1.02
N VAL A 54 12.75 1.43 0.93
CA VAL A 54 12.13 2.50 1.74
C VAL A 54 12.34 2.29 3.25
N PHE A 55 12.38 1.04 3.71
CA PHE A 55 12.56 0.67 5.12
C PHE A 55 13.82 -0.17 5.39
N ALA A 56 14.79 -0.21 4.46
CA ALA A 56 15.98 -1.03 4.63
C ALA A 56 16.87 -0.50 5.78
N PRO A 57 17.26 -1.34 6.76
CA PRO A 57 18.18 -0.93 7.81
C PRO A 57 19.58 -0.73 7.22
N ASN A 58 20.14 0.47 7.42
CA ASN A 58 21.46 0.93 7.00
C ASN A 58 21.59 1.34 5.52
N GLY A 59 21.22 2.59 5.23
CA GLY A 59 22.07 3.57 4.53
C GLY A 59 22.70 3.27 3.17
N ALA A 60 22.41 2.15 2.51
CA ALA A 60 22.89 1.85 1.17
C ALA A 60 22.11 2.66 0.11
N GLY A 61 22.29 3.98 0.13
CA GLY A 61 22.14 4.87 -1.02
C GLY A 61 20.79 5.00 -1.73
N THR A 62 19.72 4.33 -1.29
CA THR A 62 18.38 4.51 -1.88
C THR A 62 17.33 4.66 -0.79
N SER A 63 17.20 5.90 -0.31
CA SER A 63 16.34 6.35 0.78
C SER A 63 14.87 6.49 0.37
N GLN A 64 13.98 6.77 1.33
CA GLN A 64 12.62 7.26 1.06
C GLN A 64 12.65 8.39 0.02
N THR A 65 13.61 9.32 0.14
CA THR A 65 13.84 10.42 -0.82
C THR A 65 14.13 9.90 -2.23
N SER A 66 14.98 8.89 -2.38
CA SER A 66 15.28 8.31 -3.70
C SER A 66 14.05 7.63 -4.31
N ALA A 67 13.27 6.91 -3.51
CA ALA A 67 12.01 6.33 -3.97
C ALA A 67 11.05 7.44 -4.43
N ILE A 68 10.83 8.46 -3.61
CA ILE A 68 9.97 9.61 -3.94
C ILE A 68 10.45 10.31 -5.22
N ALA A 69 11.73 10.64 -5.33
CA ALA A 69 12.30 11.29 -6.51
C ALA A 69 12.13 10.45 -7.77
N THR A 70 12.32 9.13 -7.66
CA THR A 70 12.13 8.20 -8.78
C THR A 70 10.66 8.14 -9.19
N PHE A 71 9.73 8.01 -8.23
CA PHE A 71 8.31 7.94 -8.55
C PHE A 71 7.77 9.26 -9.11
N ASN A 72 8.31 10.41 -8.70
CA ASN A 72 8.06 11.69 -9.38
C ASN A 72 8.52 11.66 -10.84
N GLN A 73 9.67 11.06 -11.14
CA GLN A 73 10.17 10.91 -12.52
C GLN A 73 9.35 9.91 -13.34
N MET A 74 8.80 8.87 -12.72
CA MET A 74 7.91 7.91 -13.39
C MET A 74 6.54 8.52 -13.74
N GLY A 75 6.16 9.63 -13.10
CA GLY A 75 4.88 10.32 -13.32
C GLY A 75 3.67 9.40 -13.13
N THR A 76 2.66 9.56 -13.98
CA THR A 76 1.38 8.84 -13.90
C THR A 76 1.53 7.31 -13.83
N ASN A 77 2.50 6.73 -14.55
CA ASN A 77 2.75 5.28 -14.52
C ASN A 77 3.28 4.81 -13.16
N GLY A 78 4.13 5.63 -12.53
CA GLY A 78 4.61 5.40 -11.17
C GLY A 78 3.47 5.42 -10.15
N ILE A 79 2.59 6.42 -10.26
CA ILE A 79 1.45 6.60 -9.35
C ILE A 79 0.45 5.45 -9.50
N ALA A 80 0.12 5.05 -10.74
CA ALA A 80 -0.74 3.89 -10.98
C ALA A 80 -0.19 2.62 -10.31
N PHE A 81 1.12 2.40 -10.40
CA PHE A 81 1.77 1.28 -9.73
C PHE A 81 1.72 1.38 -8.20
N LEU A 82 1.92 2.57 -7.63
CA LEU A 82 1.82 2.78 -6.19
C LEU A 82 0.39 2.51 -5.68
N VAL A 83 -0.62 3.03 -6.37
CA VAL A 83 -2.03 2.81 -6.00
C VAL A 83 -2.38 1.33 -6.08
N GLU A 84 -1.92 0.62 -7.12
CA GLU A 84 -2.14 -0.83 -7.23
C GLU A 84 -1.41 -1.61 -6.13
N SER A 85 -0.25 -1.12 -5.69
CA SER A 85 0.53 -1.74 -4.62
C SER A 85 -0.17 -1.68 -3.26
N LEU A 86 -1.13 -0.78 -3.05
CA LEU A 86 -1.92 -0.70 -1.81
C LEU A 86 -2.85 -1.91 -1.59
N ASP A 87 -3.33 -2.53 -2.68
CA ASP A 87 -4.22 -3.71 -2.65
C ASP A 87 -3.48 -5.00 -3.00
N ARG A 88 -2.14 -4.96 -3.09
CA ARG A 88 -1.39 -6.17 -3.40
C ARG A 88 -1.61 -7.19 -2.29
N ARG A 89 -2.18 -8.34 -2.66
CA ARG A 89 -2.45 -9.43 -1.72
C ARG A 89 -1.23 -10.32 -1.57
N GLU A 90 -0.99 -10.81 -0.36
CA GLU A 90 0.00 -11.87 -0.15
C GLU A 90 -0.54 -13.14 -0.82
N THR A 91 0.14 -13.61 -1.87
CA THR A 91 -0.16 -14.90 -2.48
C THR A 91 0.49 -16.02 -1.67
N ASP A 92 -0.14 -17.21 -1.65
CA ASP A 92 0.43 -18.39 -0.98
C ASP A 92 1.84 -18.72 -1.47
N TRP A 93 2.10 -18.42 -2.74
CA TRP A 93 3.43 -18.52 -3.33
C TRP A 93 4.45 -17.59 -2.66
N ILE A 94 4.14 -16.30 -2.45
CA ILE A 94 5.05 -15.36 -1.78
C ILE A 94 5.33 -15.81 -0.34
N ARG A 95 4.30 -16.30 0.36
CA ARG A 95 4.44 -16.85 1.71
C ARG A 95 5.37 -18.06 1.72
N PHE A 96 5.15 -19.02 0.81
CA PHE A 96 6.01 -20.19 0.66
C PHE A 96 7.46 -19.79 0.31
N TYR A 97 7.62 -18.90 -0.67
CA TYR A 97 8.93 -18.43 -1.11
C TYR A 97 9.72 -17.73 -0.01
N ARG A 98 9.06 -16.98 0.88
CA ARG A 98 9.70 -16.40 2.09
C ARG A 98 10.22 -17.48 3.03
N VAL A 99 9.41 -18.51 3.29
CA VAL A 99 9.82 -19.63 4.16
C VAL A 99 11.01 -20.37 3.54
N ALA A 100 10.97 -20.64 2.24
CA ALA A 100 12.06 -21.28 1.52
C ALA A 100 13.34 -20.42 1.54
N TYR A 101 13.21 -19.11 1.31
CA TYR A 101 14.32 -18.16 1.31
C TYR A 101 15.05 -18.10 2.67
N GLY A 102 14.30 -18.15 3.76
CA GLY A 102 14.85 -18.23 5.12
C GLY A 102 15.71 -19.47 5.38
N LYS A 103 15.56 -20.54 4.58
CA LYS A 103 16.33 -21.77 4.69
C LYS A 103 17.50 -21.85 3.68
N LEU A 104 17.61 -20.90 2.75
CA LEU A 104 18.67 -20.90 1.75
C LEU A 104 20.06 -20.65 2.38
N PRO A 105 21.11 -21.37 1.94
CA PRO A 105 22.49 -21.03 2.24
C PRO A 105 22.86 -19.61 1.82
N GLN A 106 23.81 -18.98 2.53
CA GLN A 106 24.16 -17.57 2.32
C GLN A 106 24.64 -17.26 0.90
N SER A 107 25.31 -18.21 0.23
CA SER A 107 25.74 -18.12 -1.17
C SER A 107 24.56 -17.99 -2.15
N LEU A 108 23.45 -18.67 -1.88
CA LEU A 108 22.23 -18.58 -2.70
C LEU A 108 21.39 -17.34 -2.33
N ARG A 109 21.33 -16.96 -1.05
CA ARG A 109 20.66 -15.72 -0.62
C ARG A 109 21.23 -14.46 -1.30
N ARG A 110 22.52 -14.44 -1.63
CA ARG A 110 23.12 -13.31 -2.36
C ARG A 110 22.76 -13.26 -3.85
N ARG A 111 22.35 -14.39 -4.43
CA ARG A 111 22.02 -14.51 -5.87
C ARG A 111 20.52 -14.41 -6.15
N VAL A 112 19.70 -14.76 -5.16
CA VAL A 112 18.24 -14.83 -5.25
C VAL A 112 17.64 -13.58 -4.60
N ARG A 113 16.65 -12.95 -5.23
CA ARG A 113 16.01 -11.72 -4.70
C ARG A 113 15.11 -12.06 -3.51
N GLN A 114 15.27 -11.33 -2.40
CA GLN A 114 14.39 -11.49 -1.24
C GLN A 114 12.94 -11.13 -1.60
N PRO A 115 11.95 -11.97 -1.23
CA PRO A 115 10.55 -11.59 -1.36
C PRO A 115 10.19 -10.42 -0.46
N ILE A 116 9.45 -9.46 -1.00
CA ILE A 116 8.89 -8.36 -0.23
C ILE A 116 7.51 -8.80 0.26
N PRO A 117 7.24 -8.76 1.58
CA PRO A 117 5.90 -8.98 2.09
C PRO A 117 4.92 -7.96 1.50
N ALA A 118 3.71 -8.41 1.15
CA ALA A 118 2.69 -7.56 0.56
C ALA A 118 2.37 -6.32 1.43
N ASP A 119 2.29 -6.51 2.75
CA ASP A 119 2.09 -5.40 3.71
C ASP A 119 3.25 -4.40 3.71
N THR A 120 4.50 -4.88 3.61
CA THR A 120 5.67 -3.99 3.52
C THR A 120 5.62 -3.16 2.25
N LEU A 121 5.23 -3.78 1.13
CA LEU A 121 5.07 -3.10 -0.15
C LEU A 121 3.95 -2.05 -0.09
N ALA A 122 2.78 -2.42 0.44
CA ALA A 122 1.64 -1.51 0.59
C ALA A 122 1.96 -0.32 1.50
N ASN A 123 2.66 -0.57 2.61
CA ASN A 123 3.11 0.48 3.52
C ASN A 123 4.11 1.43 2.84
N ALA A 124 5.08 0.89 2.11
CA ALA A 124 6.05 1.69 1.36
C ALA A 124 5.35 2.51 0.26
N ALA A 125 4.40 1.90 -0.46
CA ALA A 125 3.63 2.58 -1.49
C ALA A 125 2.77 3.71 -0.92
N SER A 126 2.12 3.49 0.22
CA SER A 126 1.37 4.53 0.93
C SER A 126 2.27 5.69 1.34
N LEU A 127 3.44 5.42 1.93
CA LEU A 127 4.39 6.46 2.30
C LEU A 127 4.81 7.27 1.08
N VAL A 128 5.16 6.61 -0.02
CA VAL A 128 5.58 7.29 -1.24
C VAL A 128 4.41 8.10 -1.83
N LEU A 129 3.18 7.58 -1.87
CA LEU A 129 1.99 8.30 -2.35
C LEU A 129 1.71 9.59 -1.59
N LEU A 130 1.99 9.61 -0.28
CA LEU A 130 1.83 10.80 0.56
C LEU A 130 2.92 11.87 0.31
N ASN A 131 3.94 11.57 -0.49
CA ASN A 131 5.11 12.43 -0.69
C ASN A 131 5.47 12.68 -2.16
N VAL A 132 4.82 12.00 -3.12
CA VAL A 132 5.00 12.25 -4.55
C VAL A 132 3.98 13.25 -5.06
N ARG A 133 4.33 13.96 -6.13
CA ARG A 133 3.43 14.85 -6.85
C ARG A 133 2.59 14.04 -7.83
N ASP A 134 1.28 14.13 -7.72
CA ASP A 134 0.33 13.60 -8.69
C ASP A 134 -0.17 14.70 -9.62
N ASP A 135 0.39 14.76 -10.82
CA ASP A 135 -0.03 15.70 -11.86
C ASP A 135 -1.33 15.27 -12.56
N SER A 136 -1.92 14.12 -12.20
CA SER A 136 -3.15 13.57 -12.80
C SER A 136 -4.06 12.86 -11.78
N PRO A 137 -4.52 13.55 -10.71
CA PRO A 137 -5.36 12.96 -9.66
C PRO A 137 -6.67 12.36 -10.19
N GLU A 138 -7.17 12.84 -11.34
CA GLU A 138 -8.34 12.27 -12.02
C GLU A 138 -8.17 10.81 -12.45
N LYS A 139 -6.93 10.31 -12.54
CA LYS A 139 -6.64 8.90 -12.85
C LYS A 139 -6.45 8.05 -11.60
N SER A 140 -5.88 8.61 -10.53
CA SER A 140 -5.53 7.87 -9.31
C SER A 140 -6.69 7.82 -8.31
N VAL A 141 -7.41 8.93 -8.11
CA VAL A 141 -8.50 9.04 -7.13
C VAL A 141 -9.63 8.02 -7.36
N PRO A 142 -10.13 7.77 -8.58
CA PRO A 142 -11.15 6.73 -8.78
C PRO A 142 -10.69 5.36 -8.27
N ARG A 143 -9.42 5.01 -8.48
CA ARG A 143 -8.87 3.74 -7.99
C ARG A 143 -8.74 3.74 -6.48
N LEU A 144 -8.25 4.82 -5.87
CA LEU A 144 -8.16 4.98 -4.41
C LEU A 144 -9.53 4.86 -3.74
N VAL A 145 -10.56 5.50 -4.29
CA VAL A 145 -11.94 5.42 -3.76
C VAL A 145 -12.47 3.99 -3.80
N ARG A 146 -12.20 3.22 -4.86
CA ARG A 146 -12.56 1.78 -4.87
C ARG A 146 -11.88 0.99 -3.76
N LEU A 147 -10.65 1.36 -3.37
CA LEU A 147 -9.92 0.66 -2.32
C LEU A 147 -10.52 0.86 -0.92
N LEU A 148 -11.39 1.86 -0.72
CA LEU A 148 -12.21 1.97 0.49
C LEU A 148 -13.20 0.81 0.65
N GLY A 149 -13.48 0.05 -0.41
CA GLY A 149 -14.27 -1.18 -0.35
C GLY A 149 -13.44 -2.46 -0.19
N ALA A 150 -12.12 -2.37 -0.03
CA ALA A 150 -11.26 -3.55 0.00
C ALA A 150 -11.51 -4.42 1.25
N PRO A 151 -11.44 -5.77 1.12
CA PRO A 151 -11.63 -6.67 2.27
C PRO A 151 -10.55 -6.49 3.33
N ASN A 152 -9.33 -6.11 2.95
CA ASN A 152 -8.23 -5.88 3.87
C ASN A 152 -8.36 -4.50 4.55
N PRO A 153 -8.52 -4.43 5.89
CA PRO A 153 -8.63 -3.16 6.60
C PRO A 153 -7.41 -2.25 6.45
N ARG A 154 -6.20 -2.80 6.26
CA ARG A 154 -4.99 -1.99 6.01
C ARG A 154 -5.04 -1.30 4.66
N THR A 155 -5.51 -1.98 3.61
CA THR A 155 -5.69 -1.39 2.28
C THR A 155 -6.67 -0.22 2.33
N ARG A 156 -7.80 -0.40 3.04
CA ARG A 156 -8.77 0.69 3.23
C ARG A 156 -8.17 1.87 4.01
N LEU A 157 -7.37 1.59 5.05
CA LEU A 157 -6.67 2.61 5.83
C LEU A 157 -5.68 3.41 4.99
N TYR A 158 -4.81 2.74 4.21
CA TYR A 158 -3.88 3.45 3.32
C TYR A 158 -4.61 4.29 2.27
N ALA A 159 -5.69 3.75 1.69
CA ALA A 159 -6.50 4.49 0.73
C ALA A 159 -7.14 5.74 1.38
N ALA A 160 -7.72 5.61 2.57
CA ALA A 160 -8.34 6.72 3.30
C ALA A 160 -7.32 7.82 3.61
N GLY A 161 -6.14 7.47 4.12
CA GLY A 161 -5.08 8.43 4.41
C GLY A 161 -4.57 9.16 3.16
N VAL A 162 -4.40 8.44 2.04
CA VAL A 162 -4.00 9.07 0.77
C VAL A 162 -5.12 9.98 0.22
N ILE A 163 -6.39 9.58 0.32
CA ILE A 163 -7.54 10.41 -0.08
C ILE A 163 -7.62 11.69 0.74
N GLN A 164 -7.44 11.60 2.07
CA GLN A 164 -7.39 12.76 2.95
C GLN A 164 -6.27 13.71 2.55
N HIS A 165 -5.08 13.17 2.30
CA HIS A 165 -3.94 13.95 1.83
C HIS A 165 -4.26 14.62 0.50
N TYR A 166 -4.94 13.93 -0.42
CA TYR A 166 -5.25 14.48 -1.72
C TYR A 166 -6.28 15.60 -1.65
N ALA A 167 -7.33 15.43 -0.83
CA ALA A 167 -8.33 16.45 -0.58
C ALA A 167 -7.74 17.73 0.00
N LEU A 168 -6.68 17.61 0.81
CA LEU A 168 -5.97 18.76 1.38
C LEU A 168 -5.04 19.45 0.36
N ASN A 169 -4.33 18.68 -0.48
CA ASN A 169 -3.20 19.21 -1.27
C ASN A 169 -3.52 19.48 -2.75
N TYR A 170 -4.57 18.86 -3.32
CA TYR A 170 -4.96 19.06 -4.72
C TYR A 170 -6.25 19.87 -4.83
N SER A 171 -6.20 21.14 -4.41
CA SER A 171 -7.37 22.05 -4.36
C SER A 171 -8.09 22.28 -5.70
N LYS A 172 -7.43 22.01 -6.84
CA LYS A 172 -8.03 22.11 -8.18
C LYS A 172 -8.83 20.87 -8.57
N PHE A 173 -8.58 19.73 -7.91
CA PHE A 173 -9.29 18.49 -8.18
C PHE A 173 -10.58 18.43 -7.36
N SER A 174 -11.70 18.08 -8.00
CA SER A 174 -12.99 17.99 -7.33
C SER A 174 -13.28 16.56 -6.86
N PHE A 175 -13.47 16.41 -5.54
CA PHE A 175 -13.95 15.16 -4.94
C PHE A 175 -15.47 14.98 -5.02
N ALA A 176 -16.22 15.98 -5.50
CA ALA A 176 -17.68 15.95 -5.51
C ALA A 176 -18.28 14.69 -6.18
N PRO A 177 -17.72 14.18 -7.31
CA PRO A 177 -18.22 12.96 -7.93
C PRO A 177 -18.12 11.70 -7.07
N PHE A 178 -17.21 11.67 -6.08
CA PHE A 178 -16.94 10.51 -5.22
C PHE A 178 -17.60 10.63 -3.85
N ARG A 179 -18.38 11.70 -3.60
CA ARG A 179 -19.02 11.93 -2.31
C ARG A 179 -19.85 10.74 -1.83
N PRO A 180 -20.67 10.05 -2.65
CA PRO A 180 -21.45 8.90 -2.19
C PRO A 180 -20.59 7.77 -1.60
N GLU A 181 -19.46 7.45 -2.24
CA GLU A 181 -18.51 6.43 -1.80
C GLU A 181 -17.77 6.86 -0.53
N LEU A 182 -17.35 8.13 -0.45
CA LEU A 182 -16.72 8.68 0.74
C LEU A 182 -17.69 8.67 1.94
N VAL A 183 -18.94 9.10 1.76
CA VAL A 183 -19.96 9.04 2.81
C VAL A 183 -20.21 7.60 3.25
N ARG A 184 -20.23 6.63 2.33
CA ARG A 184 -20.32 5.20 2.69
C ARG A 184 -19.15 4.74 3.55
N ALA A 185 -17.93 5.22 3.27
CA ALA A 185 -16.73 4.86 4.02
C ALA A 185 -16.71 5.42 5.47
N LEU A 186 -17.55 6.40 5.80
CA LEU A 186 -17.76 6.85 7.19
C LEU A 186 -18.37 5.76 8.10
N ALA A 187 -18.93 4.70 7.52
CA ALA A 187 -19.44 3.56 8.26
C ALA A 187 -18.36 2.49 8.56
N ASP A 188 -17.08 2.74 8.25
CA ASP A 188 -16.02 1.77 8.53
C ASP A 188 -15.86 1.51 10.04
N THR A 189 -15.61 0.25 10.37
CA THR A 189 -15.30 -0.21 11.72
C THR A 189 -14.04 0.43 12.32
N ASN A 190 -13.10 0.89 11.49
CA ASN A 190 -11.84 1.47 11.94
C ASN A 190 -11.96 2.99 12.13
N ASP A 191 -11.66 3.46 13.34
CA ASP A 191 -11.74 4.87 13.73
C ASP A 191 -10.86 5.79 12.87
N TRP A 192 -9.64 5.36 12.51
CA TRP A 192 -8.76 6.14 11.64
C TRP A 192 -9.36 6.36 10.25
N ILE A 193 -10.00 5.33 9.69
CA ILE A 193 -10.66 5.43 8.38
C ILE A 193 -11.80 6.45 8.46
N ARG A 194 -12.64 6.37 9.50
CA ARG A 194 -13.74 7.34 9.68
C ARG A 194 -13.23 8.77 9.80
N ILE A 195 -12.15 8.99 10.56
CA ILE A 195 -11.53 10.31 10.72
C ILE A 195 -10.92 10.82 9.42
N ASP A 196 -10.11 10.01 8.74
CA ASP A 196 -9.46 10.42 7.49
C ASP A 196 -10.50 10.80 6.42
N ILE A 197 -11.57 10.01 6.30
CA ILE A 197 -12.65 10.29 5.35
C ILE A 197 -13.46 11.54 5.75
N ALA A 198 -13.73 11.74 7.04
CA ALA A 198 -14.41 12.94 7.51
C ALA A 198 -13.56 14.19 7.24
N LEU A 199 -12.25 14.14 7.50
CA LEU A 199 -11.31 15.21 7.15
C LEU A 199 -11.23 15.44 5.64
N ALA A 200 -11.25 14.37 4.83
CA ALA A 200 -11.25 14.48 3.38
C ALA A 200 -12.51 15.22 2.87
N LEU A 201 -13.68 14.88 3.40
CA LEU A 201 -14.94 15.54 3.07
C LEU A 201 -14.94 17.01 3.49
N GLU A 202 -14.45 17.35 4.69
CA GLU A 202 -14.30 18.74 5.14
C GLU A 202 -13.31 19.53 4.26
N ASN A 203 -12.12 18.99 4.00
CA ASN A 203 -11.11 19.64 3.15
C ASN A 203 -11.61 19.88 1.72
N ALA A 204 -12.41 18.97 1.20
CA ALA A 204 -13.05 19.09 -0.11
C ALA A 204 -14.30 20.00 -0.11
N LYS A 205 -14.72 20.53 1.05
CA LYS A 205 -15.96 21.31 1.24
C LYS A 205 -17.23 20.53 0.85
N LEU A 206 -17.22 19.23 1.16
CA LEU A 206 -18.30 18.27 0.90
C LEU A 206 -18.89 17.69 2.19
N GLY A 207 -18.46 18.20 3.34
CA GLY A 207 -18.93 17.80 4.66
C GLY A 207 -20.40 18.12 4.88
N GLY A 208 -20.99 17.42 5.84
CA GLY A 208 -22.42 17.48 6.13
C GLY A 208 -22.74 16.85 7.49
N PRO A 209 -24.03 16.88 7.90
CA PRO A 209 -24.47 16.37 9.20
C PRO A 209 -24.15 14.88 9.41
N GLU A 210 -23.97 14.10 8.34
CA GLU A 210 -23.54 12.70 8.39
C GLU A 210 -22.17 12.48 9.03
N LEU A 211 -21.32 13.50 9.11
CA LEU A 211 -20.02 13.41 9.76
C LEU A 211 -20.16 13.25 11.28
N LEU A 212 -21.18 13.86 11.90
CA LEU A 212 -21.39 13.84 13.36
C LEU A 212 -21.49 12.41 13.93
N PRO A 213 -22.38 11.53 13.45
CA PRO A 213 -22.44 10.16 13.96
C PRO A 213 -21.15 9.38 13.70
N ALA A 214 -20.41 9.67 12.61
CA ALA A 214 -19.17 8.97 12.27
C ALA A 214 -18.00 9.32 13.20
N VAL A 215 -17.88 10.59 13.60
CA VAL A 215 -16.79 11.08 14.46
C VAL A 215 -17.15 11.04 15.95
N LYS A 216 -18.42 10.90 16.31
CA LYS A 216 -18.86 10.85 17.72
C LYS A 216 -18.11 9.82 18.58
N PRO A 217 -17.89 8.55 18.13
CA PRO A 217 -17.12 7.59 18.93
C PRO A 217 -15.66 8.00 19.13
N ALA A 218 -15.10 8.76 18.18
CA ALA A 218 -13.70 9.19 18.21
C ALA A 218 -13.44 10.30 19.25
N LEU A 219 -14.46 11.01 19.73
CA LEU A 219 -14.33 12.05 20.76
C LEU A 219 -13.77 11.54 22.09
N THR A 220 -13.98 10.25 22.39
CA THR A 220 -13.50 9.58 23.61
C THR A 220 -12.41 8.54 23.34
N ASN A 221 -11.86 8.50 22.13
CA ASN A 221 -10.83 7.53 21.75
C ASN A 221 -9.56 7.68 22.64
N SER A 222 -8.78 6.63 22.89
CA SER A 222 -7.54 6.74 23.68
C SER A 222 -6.41 7.47 22.94
N ASP A 223 -6.43 7.46 21.62
CA ASP A 223 -5.47 8.16 20.78
C ASP A 223 -5.77 9.67 20.74
N PRO A 224 -4.85 10.54 21.20
CA PRO A 224 -5.07 11.98 21.20
C PRO A 224 -5.24 12.57 19.80
N VAL A 225 -4.63 11.98 18.77
CA VAL A 225 -4.74 12.48 17.39
C VAL A 225 -6.17 12.27 16.87
N ILE A 226 -6.73 11.07 17.08
CA ILE A 226 -8.11 10.75 16.73
C ILE A 226 -9.10 11.66 17.46
N ARG A 227 -8.92 11.82 18.79
CA ARG A 227 -9.79 12.69 19.60
C ARG A 227 -9.76 14.13 19.10
N ASN A 228 -8.57 14.67 18.86
CA ASN A 228 -8.42 16.07 18.45
C ASN A 228 -9.05 16.31 17.07
N ALA A 229 -8.86 15.38 16.12
CA ALA A 229 -9.49 15.47 14.81
C ALA A 229 -11.03 15.46 14.92
N ALA A 230 -11.60 14.56 15.71
CA ALA A 230 -13.05 14.49 15.94
C ALA A 230 -13.61 15.79 16.55
N GLN A 231 -12.89 16.40 17.50
CA GLN A 231 -13.27 17.67 18.09
C GLN A 231 -13.23 18.82 17.07
N VAL A 232 -12.21 18.86 16.21
CA VAL A 232 -12.10 19.89 15.17
C VAL A 232 -13.29 19.81 14.21
N ILE A 233 -13.58 18.62 13.69
CA ILE A 233 -14.70 18.39 12.76
C ILE A 233 -16.03 18.78 13.42
N THR A 234 -16.24 18.38 14.68
CA THR A 234 -17.48 18.71 15.42
C THR A 234 -17.67 20.23 15.54
N ARG A 235 -16.61 20.96 15.93
CA ARG A 235 -16.67 22.43 16.05
C ARG A 235 -16.93 23.11 14.71
N GLN A 236 -16.35 22.60 13.62
CA GLN A 236 -16.56 23.12 12.27
C GLN A 236 -18.02 22.96 11.84
N LEU A 237 -18.61 21.79 12.06
CA LEU A 237 -20.01 21.53 11.75
C LEU A 237 -20.97 22.37 12.60
N GLU A 238 -20.69 22.53 13.89
CA GLU A 238 -21.48 23.42 14.76
C GLU A 238 -21.40 24.89 14.32
N ALA A 239 -20.22 25.37 13.93
CA ALA A 239 -20.02 26.71 13.41
C ALA A 239 -20.77 26.91 12.08
N ALA A 240 -20.69 25.93 11.17
CA ALA A 240 -21.41 25.96 9.90
C ALA A 240 -22.93 25.97 10.11
N ASN A 241 -23.44 25.18 11.05
CA ASN A 241 -24.87 25.15 11.39
C ASN A 241 -25.36 26.47 12.01
N LYS A 242 -24.54 27.13 12.82
CA LYS A 242 -24.85 28.46 13.38
C LYS A 242 -24.81 29.58 12.33
N ALA A 243 -23.95 29.44 11.33
CA ALA A 243 -23.81 30.42 10.25
C ALA A 243 -24.89 30.28 9.16
N ALA A 244 -25.59 29.14 9.11
CA ALA A 244 -26.71 28.96 8.20
C ALA A 244 -27.87 29.90 8.59
N PRO A 245 -28.44 30.68 7.65
CA PRO A 245 -29.58 31.54 7.95
C PRO A 245 -30.75 30.71 8.48
N PRO A 246 -31.58 31.25 9.39
CA PRO A 246 -32.75 30.55 9.90
C PRO A 246 -33.61 30.10 8.73
N ASN A 247 -33.88 28.80 8.67
CA ASN A 247 -34.73 28.18 7.67
C ASN A 247 -36.17 28.67 7.92
N HIS A 248 -36.54 29.82 7.34
CA HIS A 248 -37.93 30.25 7.22
C HIS A 248 -38.57 29.36 6.15
N GLY A 249 -38.98 28.16 6.56
CA GLY A 249 -39.78 27.28 5.73
C GLY A 249 -41.08 27.98 5.29
N PRO A 250 -41.59 27.68 4.09
CA PRO A 250 -42.84 28.24 3.58
C PRO A 250 -44.07 27.85 4.41
#